data_AF-A0A933LYC0-F1
#
_entry.id   AF-A0A933LYC0-F1
#
_cell.length_a   1.000
_cell.length_b   1.000
_cell.length_c   1.000
_cell.angle_alpha   90.00
_cell.angle_beta   90.00
_cell.angle_gamma   90.00
#
_symmetry.space_group_name_H-M   'P 1'
#
loop_
_entity.id
_entity.type
_entity.pdbx_description
1 polymer ?
#
loop_
_entity_poly.entity_id
_entity_poly.type
_entity_poly.pdbx_seq_one_letter_code
_entity_poly.pdbx_strand_id
1 'polypeptide(L)'
;MKLHPDALGVTLLLAAGAALAQDEVPRGATLGIETRVPTAEEGQAYGLERSTGRWQGRYVESVREGSAAARAGIVAGLVLIALDENVLCSSDDLSDFLRVARGGSRATAWIARPSGAQDRIEVELDAGEAGAQAEIGWEYAGLGQLDEALEAAKKAGKGVMVGLSGAET
;
A
#
# COMPACT_ATOMS: atom_id res chain seq x y z
N MET A 1 34.56 -21.99 -63.30
CA MET A 1 33.46 -22.20 -62.34
C MET A 1 32.46 -21.07 -62.52
N LYS A 2 31.24 -21.41 -62.95
CA LYS A 2 30.10 -20.47 -62.99
C LYS A 2 29.53 -20.33 -61.58
N LEU A 3 29.05 -19.13 -61.22
CA LEU A 3 27.87 -18.94 -60.38
C LEU A 3 27.29 -17.54 -60.64
N HIS A 4 25.98 -17.52 -60.80
CA HIS A 4 25.12 -16.40 -61.21
C HIS A 4 24.97 -15.33 -60.11
N PRO A 5 24.60 -14.08 -60.48
CA PRO A 5 24.01 -13.09 -59.60
C PRO A 5 22.49 -13.29 -59.51
N ASP A 6 21.91 -12.96 -58.35
CA ASP A 6 20.59 -12.34 -58.12
C ASP A 6 19.98 -12.79 -56.79
N ALA A 7 19.84 -11.86 -55.85
CA ALA A 7 18.57 -11.57 -55.18
C ALA A 7 18.77 -10.49 -54.11
N LEU A 8 18.08 -9.38 -54.38
CA LEU A 8 17.69 -8.28 -53.50
C LEU A 8 17.44 -8.66 -52.03
N GLY A 9 17.89 -7.79 -51.12
CA GLY A 9 17.52 -7.84 -49.71
C GLY A 9 17.96 -6.58 -48.97
N VAL A 10 17.32 -5.44 -49.27
CA VAL A 10 17.31 -4.32 -48.33
C VAL A 10 16.45 -4.75 -47.14
N THR A 11 17.02 -4.80 -45.95
CA THR A 11 16.23 -4.77 -44.71
C THR A 11 16.91 -3.86 -43.70
N LEU A 12 16.10 -2.90 -43.27
CA LEU A 12 16.34 -1.74 -42.44
C LEU A 12 15.97 -2.08 -40.99
N LEU A 13 16.74 -1.53 -40.02
CA LEU A 13 16.40 -1.34 -38.60
C LEU A 13 16.19 -2.63 -37.76
N LEU A 14 16.48 -2.71 -36.46
CA LEU A 14 16.47 -1.73 -35.38
C LEU A 14 17.32 -2.36 -34.25
N ALA A 15 18.31 -1.65 -33.72
CA ALA A 15 18.91 -2.03 -32.45
C ALA A 15 17.92 -1.67 -31.34
N ALA A 16 17.12 -2.64 -30.88
CA ALA A 16 16.29 -2.49 -29.68
C ALA A 16 17.01 -3.16 -28.51
N GLY A 17 17.78 -2.36 -27.76
CA GLY A 17 18.10 -2.68 -26.38
C GLY A 17 16.84 -2.55 -25.55
N ALA A 18 16.01 -3.60 -25.55
CA ALA A 18 14.94 -3.75 -24.57
C ALA A 18 15.56 -4.43 -23.35
N ALA A 19 15.97 -3.60 -22.38
CA ALA A 19 16.24 -4.06 -21.03
C ALA A 19 15.05 -4.91 -20.58
N LEU A 20 15.34 -6.16 -20.24
CA LEU A 20 14.37 -7.08 -19.66
C LEU A 20 13.79 -6.39 -18.42
N ALA A 21 12.54 -5.93 -18.54
CA ALA A 21 11.71 -5.62 -17.39
C ALA A 21 11.63 -6.91 -16.59
N GLN A 22 12.47 -7.00 -15.56
CA GLN A 22 12.35 -8.03 -14.55
C GLN A 22 10.95 -7.89 -13.97
N ASP A 23 10.23 -9.00 -13.79
CA ASP A 23 9.03 -9.05 -12.98
C ASP A 23 9.34 -8.45 -11.61
N GLU A 24 9.14 -7.14 -11.47
CA GLU A 24 9.20 -6.46 -10.19
C GLU A 24 7.99 -6.96 -9.43
N VAL A 25 8.22 -7.89 -8.50
CA VAL A 25 7.27 -8.20 -7.42
C VAL A 25 6.72 -6.86 -6.96
N PRO A 26 5.40 -6.59 -7.08
CA PRO A 26 4.85 -5.30 -6.72
C PRO A 26 5.19 -5.05 -5.25
N ARG A 27 6.16 -4.17 -5.03
CA ARG A 27 6.58 -3.76 -3.70
C ARG A 27 5.46 -2.87 -3.18
N GLY A 28 4.90 -3.25 -2.03
CA GLY A 28 3.92 -2.41 -1.33
C GLY A 28 4.48 -1.00 -1.10
N ALA A 29 3.61 -0.07 -0.79
CA ALA A 29 3.97 1.28 -0.40
C ALA A 29 4.56 1.34 1.01
N THR A 30 5.24 2.45 1.33
CA THR A 30 5.58 2.83 2.70
C THR A 30 5.22 4.29 2.97
N LEU A 31 4.86 4.56 4.22
CA LEU A 31 4.50 5.90 4.70
C LEU A 31 5.60 6.52 5.58
N GLY A 32 6.39 5.67 6.25
CA GLY A 32 7.51 6.10 7.11
C GLY A 32 7.08 6.66 8.47
N ILE A 33 6.00 6.12 9.05
CA ILE A 33 5.50 6.48 10.38
C ILE A 33 5.53 5.29 11.33
N GLU A 34 5.76 5.57 12.60
CA GLU A 34 5.48 4.63 13.68
C GLU A 34 4.17 5.03 14.35
N THR A 35 3.31 4.05 14.61
CA THR A 35 2.00 4.32 15.18
C THR A 35 1.59 3.36 16.26
N ARG A 36 0.76 3.86 17.19
CA ARG A 36 0.10 3.06 18.21
C ARG A 36 -1.40 3.32 18.22
N VAL A 37 -2.10 2.53 19.03
CA VAL A 37 -3.51 2.78 19.34
C VAL A 37 -3.62 4.06 20.19
N PRO A 38 -4.56 4.98 19.86
CA PRO A 38 -4.85 6.13 20.71
C PRO A 38 -5.35 5.71 22.10
N THR A 39 -4.96 6.44 23.15
CA THR A 39 -5.50 6.22 24.50
C THR A 39 -6.95 6.72 24.60
N ALA A 40 -7.63 6.43 25.71
CA ALA A 40 -8.99 6.91 25.94
C ALA A 40 -9.09 8.43 26.00
N GLU A 41 -8.11 9.07 26.64
CA GLU A 41 -8.00 10.51 26.76
C GLU A 41 -7.73 11.16 25.39
N GLU A 42 -6.85 10.55 24.58
CA GLU A 42 -6.57 11.00 23.22
C GLU A 42 -7.78 10.84 22.31
N GLY A 43 -8.50 9.71 22.40
CA GLY A 43 -9.73 9.52 21.63
C GLY A 43 -10.75 10.63 21.86
N GLN A 44 -10.91 11.05 23.12
CA GLN A 44 -11.80 12.15 23.47
C GLN A 44 -11.26 13.51 23.01
N ALA A 45 -9.97 13.79 23.26
CA ALA A 45 -9.36 15.08 22.93
C ALA A 45 -9.32 15.35 21.42
N TYR A 46 -9.13 14.31 20.61
CA TYR A 46 -9.03 14.39 19.15
C TYR A 46 -10.38 14.22 18.44
N GLY A 47 -11.47 13.97 19.20
CA GLY A 47 -12.81 13.77 18.65
C GLY A 47 -12.90 12.52 17.77
N LEU A 48 -12.20 11.44 18.13
CA LEU A 48 -12.21 10.19 17.40
C LEU A 48 -13.53 9.45 17.65
N GLU A 49 -14.09 8.79 16.65
CA GLU A 49 -15.24 7.93 16.91
C GLU A 49 -14.79 6.56 17.44
N ARG A 50 -15.74 5.81 18.00
CA ARG A 50 -15.49 4.46 18.50
C ARG A 50 -16.12 3.45 17.55
N SER A 51 -15.30 2.53 17.06
CA SER A 51 -15.76 1.35 16.33
C SER A 51 -15.51 0.12 17.17
N THR A 52 -16.53 -0.74 17.34
CA THR A 52 -16.46 -1.99 18.13
C THR A 52 -15.82 -1.83 19.53
N GLY A 53 -16.00 -0.67 20.17
CA GLY A 53 -15.45 -0.37 21.50
C GLY A 53 -14.00 0.14 21.51
N ARG A 54 -13.33 0.22 20.35
CA ARG A 54 -11.98 0.75 20.16
C ARG A 54 -12.03 2.14 19.52
N TRP A 55 -11.01 2.95 19.76
CA TRP A 55 -10.88 4.22 19.05
C TRP A 55 -10.40 3.99 17.64
N GLN A 56 -11.01 4.68 16.68
CA GLN A 56 -10.49 4.70 15.32
C GLN A 56 -9.25 5.58 15.22
N GLY A 57 -8.46 5.29 14.21
CA GLY A 57 -7.22 5.93 13.89
C GLY A 57 -6.01 5.37 14.63
N ARG A 58 -4.85 5.87 14.21
CA ARG A 58 -3.53 5.49 14.68
C ARG A 58 -2.81 6.74 15.14
N TYR A 59 -2.43 6.78 16.42
CA TYR A 59 -1.63 7.88 16.96
C TYR A 59 -0.21 7.78 16.38
N VAL A 60 0.25 8.86 15.77
CA VAL A 60 1.59 8.95 15.16
C VAL A 60 2.61 9.25 16.26
N GLU A 61 3.45 8.28 16.58
CA GLU A 61 4.49 8.40 17.61
C GLU A 61 5.75 9.07 17.06
N SER A 62 6.14 8.66 15.85
CA SER A 62 7.32 9.19 15.18
C SER A 62 7.11 9.20 13.67
N VAL A 63 7.83 10.11 13.00
CA VAL A 63 7.85 10.22 11.55
C VAL A 63 9.30 10.21 11.11
N ARG A 64 9.66 9.29 10.21
CA ARG A 64 11.01 9.19 9.66
C ARG A 64 11.29 10.40 8.78
N GLU A 65 12.45 11.03 8.97
CA GLU A 65 12.88 12.13 8.11
C GLU A 65 12.97 11.70 6.64
N GLY A 66 12.53 12.57 5.73
CA GLY A 66 12.53 12.31 4.28
C GLY A 66 11.45 11.34 3.78
N SER A 67 10.62 10.77 4.66
CA SER A 67 9.52 9.87 4.28
C SER A 67 8.32 10.56 3.62
N ALA A 68 7.46 9.77 2.98
CA ALA A 68 6.16 10.19 2.45
C ALA A 68 5.34 11.02 3.45
N ALA A 69 5.23 10.55 4.69
CA ALA A 69 4.55 11.27 5.76
C ALA A 69 5.20 12.61 6.07
N ALA A 70 6.53 12.65 6.20
CA ALA A 70 7.25 13.89 6.46
C ALA A 70 7.05 14.92 5.35
N ARG A 71 7.10 14.49 4.08
CA ARG A 71 6.88 15.36 2.90
C ARG A 71 5.45 15.88 2.83
N ALA A 72 4.47 15.11 3.30
CA ALA A 72 3.07 15.51 3.39
C ALA A 72 2.74 16.38 4.62
N GLY A 73 3.71 16.62 5.51
CA GLY A 73 3.51 17.41 6.73
C GLY A 73 2.82 16.65 7.87
N ILE A 74 2.80 15.32 7.82
CA ILE A 74 2.44 14.49 8.97
C ILE A 74 3.57 14.59 9.98
N VAL A 75 3.20 14.86 11.23
CA VAL A 75 4.14 14.97 12.36
C VAL A 75 3.67 14.10 13.52
N ALA A 76 4.58 13.78 14.43
CA ALA A 76 4.24 13.11 15.67
C ALA A 76 3.19 13.91 16.48
N GLY A 77 2.28 13.21 17.14
CA GLY A 77 1.17 13.82 17.88
C GLY A 77 -0.08 14.10 17.03
N LEU A 78 -0.11 13.67 15.78
CA LEU A 78 -1.34 13.57 15.00
C LEU A 78 -1.96 12.18 15.15
N VAL A 79 -3.25 12.05 14.84
CA VAL A 79 -3.90 10.75 14.68
C VAL A 79 -4.27 10.56 13.21
N LEU A 80 -3.77 9.51 12.58
CA LEU A 80 -4.17 9.11 11.24
C LEU A 80 -5.47 8.30 11.34
N ILE A 81 -6.60 8.89 10.93
CA ILE A 81 -7.93 8.26 11.00
C ILE A 81 -8.14 7.28 9.84
N ALA A 82 -7.77 7.70 8.63
CA ALA A 82 -8.02 6.93 7.41
C ALA A 82 -6.97 7.23 6.34
N LEU A 83 -6.83 6.29 5.41
CA LEU A 83 -6.15 6.48 4.13
C LEU A 83 -7.17 6.20 3.03
N ASP A 84 -7.44 7.22 2.20
CA ASP A 84 -8.55 7.23 1.25
C ASP A 84 -9.87 6.86 1.92
N GLU A 85 -10.48 5.76 1.50
CA GLU A 85 -11.74 5.24 2.05
C GLU A 85 -11.51 4.20 3.17
N ASN A 86 -10.25 3.84 3.45
CA ASN A 86 -9.89 2.84 4.45
C ASN A 86 -9.72 3.47 5.85
N VAL A 87 -10.76 3.38 6.67
CA VAL A 87 -10.72 3.81 8.08
C VAL A 87 -9.86 2.84 8.88
N LEU A 88 -8.88 3.35 9.61
CA LEU A 88 -7.98 2.55 10.42
C LEU A 88 -8.63 2.26 11.77
N CYS A 89 -9.04 1.03 12.02
CA CYS A 89 -9.61 0.57 13.30
C CYS A 89 -8.71 -0.43 14.04
N SER A 90 -7.76 -1.04 13.34
CA SER A 90 -6.85 -2.07 13.83
C SER A 90 -5.37 -1.70 13.63
N SER A 91 -4.46 -2.51 14.15
CA SER A 91 -3.02 -2.34 13.90
C SER A 91 -2.60 -2.77 12.50
N ASP A 92 -3.34 -3.70 11.92
CA ASP A 92 -3.00 -4.29 10.64
C ASP A 92 -3.54 -3.47 9.47
N ASP A 93 -4.64 -2.70 9.66
CA ASP A 93 -5.28 -1.93 8.58
C ASP A 93 -4.32 -1.00 7.83
N LEU A 94 -3.38 -0.37 8.55
CA LEU A 94 -2.37 0.49 7.95
C LEU A 94 -1.36 -0.32 7.14
N SER A 95 -0.87 -1.42 7.70
CA SER A 95 0.10 -2.30 7.06
C SER A 95 -0.49 -2.99 5.83
N ASP A 96 -1.75 -3.42 5.91
CA ASP A 96 -2.49 -4.07 4.83
C ASP A 96 -2.77 -3.08 3.70
N PHE A 97 -3.22 -1.86 4.01
CA PHE A 97 -3.36 -0.79 3.02
C PHE A 97 -2.05 -0.53 2.30
N LEU A 98 -0.95 -0.36 3.05
CA LEU A 98 0.36 -0.09 2.48
C LEU A 98 0.88 -1.27 1.65
N ARG A 99 0.59 -2.51 2.03
CA ARG A 99 1.00 -3.70 1.28
C ARG A 99 0.39 -3.76 -0.11
N VAL A 100 -0.87 -3.36 -0.27
CA VAL A 100 -1.56 -3.37 -1.58
C VAL A 100 -1.42 -2.06 -2.35
N ALA A 101 -1.14 -0.96 -1.65
CA ALA A 101 -0.90 0.32 -2.29
C ALA A 101 0.40 0.29 -3.11
N ARG A 102 0.39 1.02 -4.22
CA ARG A 102 1.53 1.10 -5.12
C ARG A 102 2.49 2.19 -4.65
N GLY A 103 3.78 1.87 -4.54
CA GLY A 103 4.81 2.89 -4.38
C GLY A 103 4.71 4.00 -5.44
N GLY A 104 4.76 5.26 -5.01
CA GLY A 104 4.58 6.44 -5.85
C GLY A 104 3.12 6.80 -6.16
N SER A 105 2.13 6.04 -5.66
CA SER A 105 0.73 6.47 -5.75
C SER A 105 0.42 7.56 -4.72
N ARG A 106 -0.59 8.37 -5.03
CA ARG A 106 -1.14 9.35 -4.09
C ARG A 106 -2.30 8.74 -3.31
N ALA A 107 -2.32 8.99 -2.02
CA ALA A 107 -3.38 8.61 -1.10
C ALA A 107 -3.80 9.83 -0.27
N THR A 108 -5.07 9.91 0.10
CA THR A 108 -5.60 10.98 0.93
C THR A 108 -5.58 10.53 2.39
N ALA A 109 -4.66 11.07 3.19
CA ALA A 109 -4.64 10.83 4.61
C ALA A 109 -5.64 11.74 5.34
N TRP A 110 -6.58 11.13 6.06
CA TRP A 110 -7.44 11.84 6.98
C TRP A 110 -6.78 11.86 8.37
N ILE A 111 -6.47 13.05 8.87
CA ILE A 111 -5.80 13.24 10.15
C ILE A 111 -6.69 13.99 11.15
N ALA A 112 -6.50 13.72 12.44
CA ALA A 112 -6.95 14.55 13.53
C ALA A 112 -5.77 15.20 14.25
N ARG A 113 -5.98 16.45 14.66
CA ARG A 113 -5.04 17.25 15.43
C ARG A 113 -5.43 17.26 16.91
N PRO A 114 -4.49 17.57 17.83
CA PRO A 114 -4.79 17.70 19.25
C PRO A 114 -5.86 18.73 19.58
N SER A 115 -6.11 19.69 18.69
CA SER A 115 -7.19 20.69 18.84
C SER A 115 -8.59 20.14 18.53
N GLY A 116 -8.71 18.86 18.14
CA GLY A 116 -9.94 18.26 17.63
C GLY A 116 -10.25 18.61 16.17
N ALA A 117 -9.42 19.44 15.52
CA ALA A 117 -9.55 19.73 14.10
C ALA A 117 -9.16 18.50 13.27
N GLN A 118 -9.93 18.24 12.22
CA GLN A 118 -9.69 17.12 11.31
C GLN A 118 -9.50 17.64 9.90
N ASP A 119 -8.42 17.20 9.25
CA ASP A 119 -8.03 17.65 7.92
C ASP A 119 -7.76 16.44 7.00
N ARG A 120 -7.84 16.68 5.70
CA ARG A 120 -7.37 15.73 4.69
C ARG A 120 -6.14 16.30 4.01
N ILE A 121 -5.09 15.49 3.92
CA ILE A 121 -3.83 15.84 3.28
C ILE A 121 -3.51 14.78 2.22
N GLU A 122 -3.02 15.22 1.07
CA GLU A 122 -2.54 14.30 0.04
C GLU A 122 -1.13 13.83 0.40
N VAL A 123 -0.89 12.53 0.25
CA VAL A 123 0.38 11.89 0.55
C VAL A 123 0.83 11.09 -0.67
N GLU A 124 2.04 11.35 -1.13
CA GLU A 124 2.70 10.52 -2.14
C GLU A 124 3.49 9.42 -1.44
N LEU A 125 3.00 8.18 -1.56
CA LEU A 125 3.56 7.02 -0.89
C LEU A 125 4.92 6.66 -1.45
N ASP A 126 5.86 6.28 -0.58
CA ASP A 126 7.16 5.79 -1.02
C ASP A 126 7.06 4.36 -1.54
N ALA A 127 7.90 3.98 -2.50
CA ALA A 127 8.08 2.58 -2.83
C ALA A 127 8.63 1.84 -1.61
N GLY A 128 8.00 0.74 -1.24
CA GLY A 128 8.45 -0.06 -0.11
C GLY A 128 9.81 -0.67 -0.37
N GLU A 129 10.62 -0.66 0.68
CA GLU A 129 11.83 -1.48 0.75
C GLU A 129 11.40 -2.96 0.63
N ALA A 130 12.20 -3.78 -0.05
CA ALA A 130 12.02 -5.24 -0.03
C ALA A 130 12.32 -5.75 1.39
N GLY A 131 11.33 -5.67 2.27
CA GLY A 131 11.42 -6.20 3.62
C GLY A 131 11.53 -7.72 3.57
N ALA A 132 12.49 -8.26 4.31
CA ALA A 132 12.71 -9.69 4.52
C ALA A 132 11.53 -10.32 5.28
N GLN A 133 10.40 -10.49 4.59
CA GLN A 133 9.17 -11.19 5.01
C GLN A 133 8.25 -11.39 3.79
N ALA A 134 8.84 -11.67 2.62
CA ALA A 134 8.11 -12.08 1.43
C ALA A 134 8.32 -13.58 1.18
N GLU A 135 7.89 -14.43 2.12
CA GLU A 135 7.82 -15.88 1.90
C GLU A 135 6.41 -16.46 2.04
N ILE A 136 5.39 -15.63 2.25
CA ILE A 136 4.00 -16.07 2.13
C ILE A 136 3.29 -15.09 1.21
N GLY A 137 3.11 -15.49 -0.04
CA GLY A 137 2.36 -14.73 -1.04
C GLY A 137 0.87 -14.75 -0.71
N TRP A 138 0.37 -13.62 -0.23
CA TRP A 138 -1.06 -13.36 -0.10
C TRP A 138 -1.41 -12.28 -1.13
N GLU A 139 -2.04 -12.67 -2.23
CA GLU A 139 -2.35 -11.77 -3.36
C GLU A 139 -3.60 -10.90 -3.16
N TYR A 140 -4.37 -11.07 -2.07
CA TYR A 140 -5.65 -10.36 -1.87
C TYR A 140 -5.87 -9.97 -0.41
N ALA A 141 -6.21 -8.69 -0.16
CA ALA A 141 -6.22 -8.07 1.18
C ALA A 141 -7.63 -7.89 1.80
N GLY A 142 -8.70 -8.44 1.22
CA GLY A 142 -10.02 -8.38 1.86
C GLY A 142 -11.18 -9.02 1.09
N LEU A 143 -12.33 -9.14 1.76
CA LEU A 143 -13.57 -9.77 1.27
C LEU A 143 -14.20 -9.06 0.05
N GLY A 144 -13.94 -7.78 -0.16
CA GLY A 144 -14.44 -7.03 -1.32
C GLY A 144 -13.82 -7.45 -2.65
N GLN A 145 -12.69 -8.17 -2.62
CA GLN A 145 -11.99 -8.70 -3.79
C GLN A 145 -12.21 -10.21 -3.97
N LEU A 146 -13.17 -10.78 -3.24
CA LEU A 146 -13.41 -12.23 -3.21
C LEU A 146 -13.83 -12.79 -4.57
N ASP A 147 -14.67 -12.07 -5.34
CA ASP A 147 -15.10 -12.52 -6.67
C ASP A 147 -13.94 -12.55 -7.66
N GLU A 148 -13.05 -11.55 -7.61
CA GLU A 148 -11.85 -11.48 -8.45
C GLU A 148 -10.81 -12.53 -8.04
N ALA A 149 -10.65 -12.76 -6.74
CA ALA A 149 -9.81 -13.82 -6.18
C ALA A 149 -10.30 -15.23 -6.58
N LEU A 150 -11.62 -15.46 -6.64
CA LEU A 150 -12.21 -16.74 -7.05
C LEU A 150 -12.04 -17.02 -8.55
N GLU A 151 -12.18 -15.99 -9.39
CA GLU A 151 -11.95 -16.11 -10.84
C GLU A 151 -10.47 -16.36 -11.16
N ALA A 152 -9.56 -15.68 -10.45
CA ALA A 152 -8.13 -15.94 -10.54
C ALA A 152 -7.77 -17.38 -10.09
N ALA A 153 -8.36 -17.86 -8.99
CA ALA A 153 -8.17 -19.23 -8.47
C ALA A 153 -8.63 -20.31 -9.48
N LYS A 154 -9.80 -20.13 -10.09
CA LYS A 154 -10.33 -21.06 -11.11
C LYS A 154 -9.46 -21.12 -12.36
N LYS A 155 -8.93 -19.99 -12.80
CA LYS A 155 -8.06 -19.90 -13.99
C LYS A 155 -6.67 -20.49 -13.76
N ALA A 156 -6.13 -20.35 -12.56
CA ALA A 156 -4.80 -20.83 -12.19
C ALA A 156 -4.78 -22.27 -11.65
N GLY A 157 -5.94 -22.86 -11.35
CA GLY A 157 -6.05 -24.23 -10.81
C GLY A 157 -5.40 -24.40 -9.43
N LYS A 158 -5.21 -23.31 -8.68
CA LYS A 158 -4.58 -23.28 -7.35
C LYS A 158 -5.49 -22.59 -6.35
N GLY A 159 -5.47 -23.06 -5.11
CA GLY A 159 -6.24 -22.46 -4.01
C GLY A 159 -5.71 -21.07 -3.68
N VAL A 160 -6.58 -20.07 -3.72
CA VAL A 160 -6.29 -18.71 -3.27
C VAL A 160 -6.73 -18.59 -1.82
N MET A 161 -5.83 -18.13 -0.95
CA MET A 161 -6.13 -17.89 0.45
C MET A 161 -6.51 -16.42 0.63
N VAL A 162 -7.76 -16.18 1.02
CA VAL A 162 -8.28 -14.85 1.33
C VAL A 162 -8.35 -14.75 2.86
N GLY A 163 -7.61 -13.80 3.43
CA GLY A 163 -7.63 -13.56 4.87
C GLY A 163 -8.98 -13.01 5.31
N LEU A 164 -9.66 -13.71 6.22
CA LEU A 164 -10.77 -13.14 6.97
C LEU A 164 -10.16 -12.36 8.14
N SER A 165 -10.03 -11.04 7.99
CA SER A 165 -9.65 -10.19 9.12
C SER A 165 -10.74 -10.32 10.20
N GLY A 166 -10.37 -10.91 11.34
CA GLY A 166 -11.28 -11.11 12.48
C GLY A 166 -11.10 -12.43 13.19
N ALA A 167 -10.02 -12.56 13.97
CA ALA A 167 -10.00 -13.23 15.27
C ALA A 167 -8.54 -13.30 15.77
N GLU A 168 -8.13 -12.33 16.56
CA GLU A 168 -7.08 -12.60 17.55
C GLU A 168 -7.79 -12.76 18.91
N THR A 169 -7.71 -13.97 19.44
CA THR A 169 -8.24 -14.42 20.74
C THR A 169 -7.53 -13.77 21.91
#